data_AF-A0A6L7VSQ0-F1
#
_entry.id   AF-A0A6L7VSQ0-F1
#
_cell.length_a   1.000
_cell.length_b   1.000
_cell.length_c   1.000
_cell.angle_alpha   90.00
_cell.angle_beta   90.00
_cell.angle_gamma   90.00
#
_symmetry.space_group_name_H-M   'P 1'
#
loop_
_entity.id
_entity.type
_entity.pdbx_description
1 polymer ?
#
loop_
_entity_poly.entity_id
_entity_poly.type
_entity_poly.pdbx_seq_one_letter_code
_entity_poly.pdbx_strand_id
1 'polypeptide(L)'
;MSRKHYPEEYREQIVKLARAGRSAASLAQEFERTEPTIRSWIAAANGIVTPEAVELRRELRQVKRKLARVEEENAILAKAAAWFAKETIKTPDRSSSS
;
A
#
# COMPACT_ATOMS: atom_id res chain seq x y z
N MET A 1 -6.79 10.44 -22.07
CA MET A 1 -7.02 11.76 -21.44
C MET A 1 -5.72 12.56 -21.50
N SER A 2 -5.71 13.69 -22.20
CA SER A 2 -4.54 14.57 -22.28
C SER A 2 -4.29 15.19 -20.92
N ARG A 3 -3.20 14.79 -20.27
CA ARG A 3 -2.76 15.38 -19.01
C ARG A 3 -2.32 16.79 -19.35
N LYS A 4 -3.08 17.83 -18.94
CA LYS A 4 -2.64 19.23 -19.03
C LYS A 4 -1.30 19.31 -18.31
N HIS A 5 -0.21 19.30 -19.07
CA HIS A 5 1.13 19.44 -18.53
C HIS A 5 1.28 20.91 -18.21
N TYR A 6 1.10 21.24 -16.93
CA TYR A 6 1.54 22.55 -16.46
C TYR A 6 3.04 22.68 -16.75
N PRO A 7 3.50 23.86 -17.22
CA PRO A 7 4.90 24.14 -17.41
C PRO A 7 5.69 23.78 -16.15
N GLU A 8 6.89 23.25 -16.34
CA GLU A 8 7.78 22.86 -15.25
C GLU A 8 8.11 24.07 -14.36
N GLU A 9 8.46 25.19 -14.99
CA GLU A 9 8.72 26.50 -14.36
C GLU A 9 7.61 26.94 -13.39
N TYR A 10 6.35 26.74 -13.79
CA TYR A 10 5.18 27.10 -12.97
C TYR A 10 5.09 26.22 -11.71
N ARG A 11 5.39 24.92 -11.83
CA ARG A 11 5.41 24.02 -10.67
C ARG A 11 6.58 24.34 -9.75
N GLU A 12 7.75 24.63 -10.32
CA GLU A 12 8.95 25.01 -9.57
C GLU A 12 8.75 26.28 -8.76
N GLN A 13 8.10 27.29 -9.33
CA GLN A 13 7.76 28.52 -8.62
C GLN A 13 6.89 28.24 -7.38
N ILE A 14 5.84 27.42 -7.53
CA ILE A 14 4.94 27.07 -6.42
C ILE A 14 5.69 26.26 -5.35
N VAL A 15 6.54 25.31 -5.75
CA VAL A 15 7.36 24.52 -4.83
C VAL A 15 8.36 25.42 -4.08
N LYS A 16 8.98 26.40 -4.74
CA LYS A 16 9.89 27.36 -4.13
C LYS A 16 9.19 28.20 -3.06
N LEU A 17 7.97 28.67 -3.33
CA LEU A 17 7.16 29.39 -2.35
C LEU A 17 6.73 28.51 -1.17
N ALA A 18 6.40 27.25 -1.42
CA ALA A 18 6.09 26.30 -0.35
C ALA A 18 7.30 26.03 0.56
N ARG A 19 8.50 25.90 -0.02
CA ARG A 19 9.76 25.77 0.73
C ARG A 19 10.10 27.02 1.55
N ALA A 20 9.66 28.20 1.11
CA ALA A 20 9.78 29.44 1.85
C ALA A 20 8.78 29.57 3.04
N GLY A 21 8.01 28.51 3.33
CA GLY A 21 7.11 28.45 4.50
C GLY A 21 5.65 28.77 4.20
N ARG A 22 5.27 28.98 2.94
CA ARG A 22 3.85 29.18 2.58
C ARG A 22 3.08 27.87 2.60
N SER A 23 1.84 27.92 3.08
CA SER A 23 0.97 26.73 3.13
C SER A 23 0.43 26.38 1.74
N ALA A 24 0.21 25.08 1.49
CA ALA A 24 -0.40 24.60 0.26
C ALA A 24 -1.82 25.18 0.04
N ALA A 25 -2.57 25.45 1.11
CA ALA A 25 -3.88 26.07 1.06
C ALA A 25 -3.84 27.54 0.60
N SER A 26 -2.86 28.32 1.05
CA SER A 26 -2.67 29.70 0.60
C SER A 26 -2.26 29.74 -0.89
N LEU A 27 -1.34 28.86 -1.29
CA LEU A 27 -0.91 28.75 -2.69
C LEU A 27 -2.07 28.27 -3.59
N ALA A 28 -2.95 27.42 -3.08
CA ALA A 28 -4.12 26.93 -3.82
C ALA A 28 -5.09 28.05 -4.20
N GLN A 29 -5.34 28.97 -3.26
CA GLN A 29 -6.20 30.13 -3.49
C GLN A 29 -5.58 31.12 -4.49
N GLU A 30 -4.28 31.39 -4.38
CA GLU A 30 -3.59 32.37 -5.23
C GLU A 30 -3.35 31.88 -6.67
N PHE A 31 -3.04 30.59 -6.84
CA PHE A 31 -2.73 29.99 -8.14
C PHE A 31 -3.93 29.27 -8.78
N GLU A 32 -5.14 29.49 -8.26
CA GLU A 32 -6.40 28.86 -8.70
C GLU A 32 -6.27 27.34 -8.87
N ARG A 33 -5.57 26.70 -7.93
CA ARG A 33 -5.28 25.28 -7.97
C ARG A 33 -5.85 24.59 -6.74
N THR A 34 -6.20 23.32 -6.87
CA THR A 34 -6.61 22.54 -5.71
C THR A 34 -5.42 22.23 -4.82
N GLU A 35 -5.61 22.37 -3.51
CA GLU A 35 -4.60 22.09 -2.49
C GLU A 35 -3.96 20.69 -2.64
N PRO A 36 -4.70 19.59 -2.93
CA PRO A 36 -4.11 18.27 -3.16
C PRO A 36 -3.09 18.25 -4.31
N THR A 37 -3.33 19.04 -5.36
CA THR A 37 -2.40 19.13 -6.50
C THR A 37 -1.08 19.77 -6.09
N ILE A 38 -1.14 20.87 -5.32
CA ILE A 38 0.04 21.56 -4.81
C ILE A 38 0.81 20.66 -3.83
N ARG A 39 0.12 19.97 -2.92
CA ARG A 39 0.74 18.99 -2.02
C ARG A 39 1.46 17.88 -2.79
N SER A 40 0.89 17.41 -3.90
CA SER A 40 1.51 16.41 -4.77
C SER A 40 2.81 16.91 -5.41
N TRP A 41 2.83 18.17 -5.90
CA TRP A 41 4.04 18.77 -6.47
C TRP A 41 5.14 18.98 -5.44
N ILE A 42 4.79 19.42 -4.22
CA ILE A 42 5.74 19.55 -3.11
C ILE A 42 6.33 18.16 -2.76
N ALA A 43 5.48 17.13 -2.67
CA ALA A 43 5.94 15.78 -2.36
C ALA A 43 6.85 15.20 -3.46
N ALA A 44 6.53 15.44 -4.73
CA ALA A 44 7.39 15.07 -5.85
C ALA A 44 8.75 15.80 -5.80
N ALA A 45 8.74 17.12 -5.56
CA ALA A 45 9.97 17.91 -5.47
C ALA A 45 10.85 17.58 -4.26
N ASN A 46 10.26 17.05 -3.19
CA ASN A 46 11.00 16.57 -2.01
C ASN A 46 11.50 15.12 -2.19
N GLY A 47 11.34 14.50 -3.36
CA GLY A 47 11.76 13.12 -3.60
C GLY A 47 10.93 12.08 -2.83
N ILE A 48 9.75 12.45 -2.30
CA ILE A 48 8.85 11.53 -1.58
C ILE A 48 8.04 10.68 -2.57
N VAL A 49 7.89 11.17 -3.81
CA VAL A 49 7.20 10.50 -4.90
C VAL A 49 8.17 10.32 -6.06
N THR A 50 9.17 9.45 -5.89
CA THR A 50 10.00 8.98 -7.01
C THR A 50 9.33 7.77 -7.69
N PRO A 51 9.67 7.47 -8.96
CA PRO A 51 9.25 6.23 -9.61
C PRO A 51 9.57 4.99 -8.78
N GLU A 52 10.74 4.95 -8.16
CA GLU A 52 11.18 3.86 -7.26
C GLU A 52 10.28 3.76 -6.03
N ALA A 53 9.91 4.88 -5.40
CA ALA A 53 9.00 4.89 -4.26
C ALA A 53 7.58 4.41 -4.64
N VAL A 54 7.13 4.68 -5.87
CA VAL A 54 5.84 4.20 -6.38
C VAL A 54 5.90 2.70 -6.62
N GLU A 55 6.97 2.19 -7.23
CA GLU A 55 7.15 0.76 -7.49
C GLU A 55 7.30 -0.02 -6.19
N LEU A 56 8.12 0.46 -5.24
CA LEU A 56 8.26 -0.15 -3.92
C LEU A 56 6.92 -0.24 -3.17
N ARG A 57 6.08 0.81 -3.26
CA ARG A 57 4.71 0.78 -2.70
C ARG A 57 3.83 -0.25 -3.40
N ARG A 58 4.01 -0.47 -4.71
CA ARG A 58 3.27 -1.48 -5.46
C ARG A 58 3.69 -2.88 -5.06
N GLU A 59 4.99 -3.13 -4.98
CA GLU A 59 5.55 -4.40 -4.51
C GLU A 59 5.10 -4.72 -3.09
N LEU A 60 5.17 -3.76 -2.17
CA LEU A 60 4.67 -3.93 -0.80
C LEU A 60 3.20 -4.35 -0.75
N ARG A 61 2.34 -3.76 -1.60
CA ARG A 61 0.93 -4.17 -1.68
C ARG A 61 0.79 -5.60 -2.21
N GLN A 62 1.60 -6.01 -3.19
CA GLN A 62 1.57 -7.37 -3.71
C GLN A 62 2.05 -8.38 -2.67
N VAL A 63 3.14 -8.09 -1.97
CA VAL A 63 3.69 -8.96 -0.91
C VAL A 63 2.68 -9.11 0.23
N LYS A 64 2.06 -8.02 0.70
CA LYS A 64 1.02 -8.09 1.73
C LYS A 64 -0.18 -8.96 1.33
N ARG A 65 -0.60 -8.90 0.06
CA ARG A 65 -1.67 -9.77 -0.46
C ARG A 65 -1.26 -11.25 -0.49
N LYS A 66 -0.02 -11.53 -0.91
CA LYS A 66 0.51 -12.90 -0.89
C LYS A 66 0.60 -13.45 0.53
N LEU A 67 1.09 -12.63 1.47
CA LEU A 67 1.19 -13.01 2.88
C LEU A 67 -0.19 -13.33 3.46
N ALA A 68 -1.18 -12.46 3.26
CA ALA A 68 -2.54 -12.68 3.74
C ALA A 68 -3.14 -13.99 3.20
N ARG A 69 -2.89 -14.29 1.91
CA ARG A 69 -3.32 -15.56 1.30
C ARG A 69 -2.65 -16.77 1.93
N VAL A 70 -1.34 -16.72 2.17
CA VAL A 70 -0.59 -17.82 2.80
C VAL A 70 -1.04 -18.02 4.24
N GLU A 71 -1.31 -16.95 4.98
CA GLU A 71 -1.86 -17.01 6.33
C GLU A 71 -3.24 -17.69 6.35
N GLU A 72 -4.10 -17.35 5.38
CA GLU A 72 -5.41 -18.00 5.22
C GLU A 72 -5.27 -19.49 4.90
N GLU A 73 -4.42 -19.86 3.95
CA GLU A 73 -4.15 -21.26 3.58
C GLU A 73 -3.60 -22.04 4.78
N ASN A 74 -2.65 -21.46 5.54
CA ASN A 74 -2.13 -22.06 6.76
C ASN A 74 -3.20 -22.25 7.83
N ALA A 75 -4.12 -21.29 8.00
CA ALA A 75 -5.21 -21.40 8.95
C ALA A 75 -6.16 -22.55 8.58
N ILE A 76 -6.42 -22.77 7.29
CA ILE A 76 -7.22 -23.90 6.80
C ILE A 76 -6.50 -25.22 7.08
N LEU A 77 -5.21 -25.30 6.72
CA LEU A 77 -4.40 -26.51 6.95
C LEU A 77 -4.30 -26.86 8.43
N ALA A 78 -4.10 -25.86 9.31
CA ALA A 78 -4.06 -26.06 10.74
C ALA A 78 -5.39 -26.62 11.29
N LYS A 79 -6.53 -26.11 10.82
CA LYS A 79 -7.86 -26.64 11.18
C LYS A 79 -8.05 -28.08 10.70
N ALA A 80 -7.63 -28.39 9.47
CA ALA A 80 -7.70 -29.74 8.93
C ALA A 80 -6.81 -30.70 9.75
N ALA A 81 -5.56 -30.33 10.03
CA ALA A 81 -4.64 -31.12 10.84
C ALA A 81 -5.21 -31.39 12.24
N ALA A 82 -5.80 -30.38 12.89
CA ALA A 82 -6.45 -30.55 14.19
C ALA A 82 -7.66 -31.50 14.12
N TRP A 83 -8.45 -31.41 13.05
CA TRP A 83 -9.56 -32.34 12.80
C TRP A 83 -9.07 -33.79 12.63
N PHE A 84 -8.05 -34.01 11.81
CA PHE A 84 -7.46 -35.33 11.60
C PHE A 84 -6.82 -35.91 12.87
N ALA A 85 -6.11 -35.08 13.64
CA ALA A 85 -5.54 -35.49 14.93
C ALA A 85 -6.63 -35.92 15.93
N LYS A 86 -7.79 -35.25 15.93
CA LYS A 86 -8.92 -35.63 16.78
C LYS A 86 -9.58 -36.94 16.34
N GLU A 87 -9.69 -37.19 15.03
CA GLU A 87 -10.34 -38.40 14.51
C GLU A 87 -9.48 -39.64 14.74
N THR A 88 -8.16 -39.54 14.58
CA THR A 88 -7.21 -40.62 14.88
C THR A 88 -7.19 -41.02 16.36
N ILE A 89 -7.44 -40.07 17.28
CA ILE A 89 -7.60 -40.37 18.72
C ILE A 89 -8.94 -41.07 19.02
N LYS A 90 -9.99 -40.83 18.21
CA LYS A 90 -11.32 -41.42 18.40
C LYS A 90 -11.48 -42.83 17.86
N THR A 91 -10.55 -43.30 17.02
CA THR A 91 -10.45 -44.71 16.64
C THR A 91 -9.39 -45.40 17.51
N PRO A 92 -9.71 -45.81 18.75
CA PRO A 92 -8.87 -46.78 19.41
C PRO A 92 -8.98 -48.10 18.64
N ASP A 93 -7.84 -48.74 18.49
CA ASP A 93 -7.61 -50.04 17.90
C ASP A 93 -8.77 -51.02 18.14
N ARG A 94 -9.54 -51.32 17.07
CA ARG A 94 -10.54 -52.39 17.07
C ARG A 94 -9.94 -53.71 16.58
N SER A 95 -8.61 -53.85 16.62
CA SER A 95 -7.93 -55.13 16.44
C SER A 95 -7.40 -55.66 17.78
N SER A 96 -8.27 -56.38 18.50
CA SER A 96 -7.86 -57.32 19.54
C SER A 96 -8.81 -58.51 19.57
N SER A 97 -8.34 -59.57 18.89
CA SER A 97 -8.43 -61.00 19.24
C SER A 97 -9.74 -61.59 19.76
N SER A 98 -10.39 -62.44 18.94
CA SER A 98 -10.55 -63.90 19.10
C SER A 98 -11.72 -64.41 18.26
#